data_AF-A0A2G5F3U4-F1
#
_entry.id   AF-A0A2G5F3U4-F1
#
_cell.length_a   1.000
_cell.length_b   1.000
_cell.length_c   1.000
_cell.angle_alpha   90.00
_cell.angle_beta   90.00
_cell.angle_gamma   90.00
#
_symmetry.space_group_name_H-M   'P 1'
#
loop_
_entity.id
_entity.type
_entity.pdbx_description
1 polymer ?
#
loop_
_entity_poly.entity_id
_entity_poly.type
_entity_poly.pdbx_seq_one_letter_code
_entity_poly.pdbx_strand_id
1 'polypeptide(L)'
;MTRIRKPAILIWLISAILFLLGFQMAIYNSSRPNQSVHYNSNSEERTKLYDKMSQDLDENGAVFLQGGETSQSLSLSDLFTLKDGVVTPVLKAADPPVRANVLYLSPNFSVPISQAVRDIFLPYFDGAIWFQNSSLYHFSMFHASHHIVAVPATESEVEVEANSVKAVAEVLCPLNIVLDRVVLTSTGVLLGCWQVTSGTDPYTIRAKLRNALPRAPEKQLYNPAMLHTSFARLLGHPKLSSEEQDKNSNQREFFHDLVRLLNDRLRGFQAVVSELWYVEEFDVLALALNGRMKTHEFHLGCSGS
;
A
#
# COMPACT_ATOMS: atom_id res chain seq x y z
N MET A 1 -62.51 28.63 -25.48
CA MET A 1 -62.12 29.05 -24.11
C MET A 1 -62.28 27.86 -23.17
N THR A 2 -61.24 27.06 -22.99
CA THR A 2 -61.23 25.90 -22.09
C THR A 2 -60.94 26.35 -20.66
N ARG A 3 -61.94 26.19 -19.79
CA ARG A 3 -61.89 26.57 -18.37
C ARG A 3 -61.05 25.53 -17.62
N ILE A 4 -59.75 25.79 -17.48
CA ILE A 4 -58.85 24.95 -16.70
C ILE A 4 -59.36 24.93 -15.25
N ARG A 5 -59.69 23.72 -14.77
CA ARG A 5 -60.23 23.51 -13.42
C ARG A 5 -59.16 23.84 -12.38
N LYS A 6 -59.32 24.99 -11.69
CA LYS A 6 -58.52 25.44 -10.54
C LYS A 6 -58.07 24.34 -9.54
N PRO A 7 -58.87 23.32 -9.19
CA PRO A 7 -58.40 22.26 -8.28
C PRO A 7 -57.31 21.35 -8.86
N ALA A 8 -57.25 21.16 -10.18
CA ALA A 8 -56.23 20.30 -10.79
C ALA A 8 -54.84 20.96 -10.70
N ILE A 9 -54.75 22.27 -10.91
CA ILE A 9 -53.50 23.02 -10.79
C ILE A 9 -52.95 22.95 -9.36
N LEU A 10 -53.83 23.03 -8.35
CA LEU A 10 -53.43 22.95 -6.94
C LEU A 10 -52.86 21.57 -6.59
N ILE A 11 -53.47 20.48 -7.08
CA ILE A 11 -52.97 19.12 -6.88
C ILE A 11 -51.60 18.94 -7.53
N TRP A 12 -51.42 19.44 -8.76
CA TRP A 12 -50.12 19.37 -9.45
C TRP A 12 -49.03 20.17 -8.72
N LEU A 13 -49.36 21.34 -8.18
CA LEU A 13 -48.43 22.15 -7.38
C LEU A 13 -48.02 21.46 -6.08
N ILE A 14 -48.97 20.86 -5.36
CA ILE A 14 -48.69 20.11 -4.12
C ILE A 14 -47.81 18.89 -4.43
N SER A 15 -48.13 18.14 -5.49
CA SER A 15 -47.32 16.98 -5.91
C SER A 15 -45.90 17.39 -6.32
N ALA A 16 -45.72 18.51 -7.03
CA ALA A 16 -44.41 19.02 -7.40
C ALA A 16 -43.59 19.46 -6.18
N ILE A 17 -44.22 20.12 -5.20
CA ILE A 17 -43.56 20.53 -3.95
C ILE A 17 -43.15 19.31 -3.12
N LEU A 18 -44.04 18.32 -2.97
CA LEU A 18 -43.72 17.08 -2.25
C LEU A 18 -42.59 16.30 -2.93
N PHE A 19 -42.57 16.26 -4.26
CA PHE A 19 -41.47 15.66 -5.02
C PHE A 19 -40.16 16.41 -4.81
N LEU A 20 -40.17 17.75 -4.87
CA LEU A 20 -38.99 18.58 -4.60
C LEU A 20 -38.45 18.40 -3.18
N LEU A 21 -39.33 18.36 -2.18
CA LEU A 21 -38.95 18.15 -0.77
C LEU A 21 -38.39 16.73 -0.54
N GLY A 22 -39.02 15.71 -1.14
CA GLY A 22 -38.52 14.34 -1.09
C GLY A 22 -37.17 14.18 -1.79
N PHE A 23 -37.01 14.83 -2.94
CA PHE A 23 -35.76 14.83 -3.70
C PHE A 23 -34.64 15.58 -2.96
N GLN A 24 -34.93 16.73 -2.34
CA GLN A 24 -33.98 17.45 -1.49
C GLN A 24 -33.59 16.65 -0.24
N MET A 25 -34.53 15.96 0.41
CA MET A 25 -34.20 15.04 1.52
C MET A 25 -33.34 13.86 1.05
N ALA A 26 -33.60 13.31 -0.14
CA ALA A 26 -32.79 12.24 -0.70
C ALA A 26 -31.36 12.72 -1.02
N ILE A 27 -31.19 13.92 -1.60
CA ILE A 27 -29.88 14.53 -1.83
C ILE A 27 -29.17 14.80 -0.50
N TYR A 28 -29.87 15.36 0.50
CA TYR A 28 -29.27 15.66 1.79
C TYR A 28 -28.83 14.40 2.55
N ASN A 29 -29.63 13.33 2.51
CA ASN A 29 -29.29 12.04 3.12
C ASN A 29 -28.19 11.28 2.36
N SER A 30 -28.09 11.44 1.04
CA SER A 30 -26.97 10.89 0.25
C SER A 30 -25.68 11.73 0.37
N SER A 31 -25.78 12.97 0.86
CA SER A 31 -24.65 13.88 1.07
C SER A 31 -24.03 13.80 2.46
N ARG A 32 -24.55 12.96 3.38
CA ARG A 32 -23.85 12.62 4.62
C ARG A 32 -23.01 11.35 4.41
N PRO A 33 -21.69 11.45 4.16
CA PRO A 33 -20.86 10.28 4.27
C PRO A 33 -20.85 9.86 5.75
N ASN A 34 -21.41 8.69 6.06
CA ASN A 34 -21.19 8.00 7.33
C ASN A 34 -19.72 7.54 7.37
N GLN A 35 -18.80 8.49 7.58
CA GLN A 35 -17.37 8.24 7.62
C GLN A 35 -17.03 7.18 8.68
N SER A 36 -17.64 7.26 9.87
CA SER A 36 -17.39 6.31 10.98
C SER A 36 -17.77 4.86 10.67
N VAL A 37 -18.85 4.63 9.92
CA VAL A 37 -19.30 3.27 9.55
C VAL A 37 -18.37 2.65 8.52
N HIS A 38 -17.87 3.45 7.56
CA HIS A 38 -16.89 3.00 6.58
C HIS A 38 -15.50 2.73 7.20
N TYR A 39 -15.03 3.56 8.13
CA TYR A 39 -13.74 3.33 8.82
C TYR A 39 -13.74 1.99 9.57
N ASN A 40 -14.82 1.66 10.30
CA ASN A 40 -14.91 0.40 11.03
C ASN A 40 -14.92 -0.81 10.08
N SER A 41 -15.68 -0.73 8.98
CA SER A 41 -15.71 -1.80 7.96
C SER A 41 -14.35 -2.01 7.30
N ASN A 42 -13.64 -0.94 6.94
CA ASN A 42 -12.33 -1.05 6.28
C ASN A 42 -11.24 -1.56 7.24
N SER A 43 -11.30 -1.16 8.52
CA SER A 43 -10.40 -1.67 9.55
C SER A 43 -10.58 -3.17 9.76
N GLU A 44 -11.83 -3.64 9.84
CA GLU A 44 -12.13 -5.07 9.95
C GLU A 44 -11.67 -5.87 8.72
N GLU A 45 -11.87 -5.33 7.51
CA GLU A 45 -11.37 -5.94 6.27
C GLU A 45 -9.84 -6.06 6.28
N ARG A 46 -9.13 -4.98 6.68
CA ARG A 46 -7.67 -5.01 6.86
C ARG A 46 -7.25 -6.07 7.87
N THR A 47 -7.92 -6.16 9.02
CA THR A 47 -7.59 -7.15 10.05
C THR A 47 -7.70 -8.56 9.48
N LYS A 48 -8.82 -8.89 8.81
CA LYS A 48 -9.00 -10.21 8.16
C LYS A 48 -7.91 -10.51 7.13
N LEU A 49 -7.52 -9.50 6.36
CA LEU A 49 -6.45 -9.62 5.38
C LEU A 49 -5.09 -9.89 6.05
N TYR A 50 -4.78 -9.18 7.13
CA TYR A 50 -3.51 -9.36 7.87
C TYR A 50 -3.47 -10.68 8.63
N ASP A 51 -4.60 -11.14 9.17
CA ASP A 51 -4.71 -12.48 9.77
C ASP A 51 -4.40 -13.56 8.72
N LYS A 52 -4.97 -13.44 7.52
CA LYS A 52 -4.64 -14.35 6.40
C LYS A 52 -3.16 -14.28 6.03
N MET A 53 -2.56 -13.09 5.95
CA MET A 53 -1.14 -12.95 5.65
C MET A 53 -0.25 -13.55 6.75
N SER A 54 -0.66 -13.49 8.01
CA SER A 54 0.10 -14.09 9.12
C SER A 54 0.13 -15.61 9.07
N GLN A 55 -0.87 -16.24 8.44
CA GLN A 55 -0.97 -17.68 8.25
C GLN A 55 -0.23 -18.17 6.99
N ASP A 56 0.19 -17.27 6.10
CA ASP A 56 0.80 -17.62 4.81
C ASP A 56 2.04 -18.50 4.95
N LEU A 57 2.90 -18.20 5.93
CA LEU A 57 4.11 -18.99 6.19
C LEU A 57 3.77 -20.39 6.73
N ASP A 58 2.70 -20.53 7.50
CA ASP A 58 2.27 -21.81 8.07
C ASP A 58 1.66 -22.72 6.98
N GLU A 59 0.85 -22.12 6.12
CA GLU A 59 0.15 -22.80 5.02
C GLU A 59 1.12 -23.20 3.90
N ASN A 60 1.99 -22.28 3.47
CA ASN A 60 2.82 -22.47 2.27
C ASN A 60 4.27 -22.82 2.58
N GLY A 61 4.73 -22.62 3.81
CA GLY A 61 6.14 -22.78 4.18
C GLY A 61 7.05 -21.67 3.63
N ALA A 62 8.35 -21.77 3.91
CA ALA A 62 9.36 -20.79 3.49
C ALA A 62 9.79 -21.01 2.03
N VAL A 63 8.90 -20.79 1.07
CA VAL A 63 9.13 -20.96 -0.38
C VAL A 63 10.31 -20.11 -0.89
N PHE A 64 10.60 -18.97 -0.26
CA PHE A 64 11.77 -18.15 -0.59
C PHE A 64 13.11 -18.90 -0.48
N LEU A 65 13.19 -19.97 0.33
CA LEU A 65 14.38 -20.82 0.43
C LEU A 65 14.60 -21.71 -0.80
N GLN A 66 13.57 -21.86 -1.64
CA GLN A 66 13.58 -22.69 -2.84
C GLN A 66 13.68 -21.84 -4.13
N GLY A 67 13.98 -20.54 -4.01
CA GLY A 67 14.03 -19.61 -5.16
C GLY A 67 12.67 -19.08 -5.61
N GLY A 68 11.71 -18.95 -4.66
CA GLY A 68 10.32 -18.59 -4.89
C GLY A 68 10.01 -17.37 -5.77
N GLU A 69 8.73 -17.17 -6.07
CA GLU A 69 8.22 -16.04 -6.87
C GLU A 69 7.78 -14.86 -6.01
N THR A 70 7.69 -13.68 -6.61
CA THR A 70 7.13 -12.47 -5.99
C THR A 70 5.64 -12.31 -6.29
N SER A 71 4.97 -11.45 -5.52
CA SER A 71 3.55 -11.10 -5.72
C SER A 71 3.24 -10.44 -7.08
N GLN A 72 4.27 -10.15 -7.87
CA GLN A 72 4.18 -9.53 -9.19
C GLN A 72 4.63 -10.47 -10.32
N SER A 73 4.67 -11.78 -10.05
CA SER A 73 5.03 -12.84 -11.02
C SER A 73 6.46 -12.76 -11.56
N LEU A 74 7.38 -12.16 -10.79
CA LEU A 74 8.82 -12.17 -11.05
C LEU A 74 9.50 -13.15 -10.09
N SER A 75 10.44 -13.96 -10.57
CA SER A 75 11.22 -14.86 -9.69
C SER A 75 12.16 -14.06 -8.79
N LEU A 76 12.54 -14.58 -7.62
CA LEU A 76 13.56 -13.92 -6.78
C LEU A 76 14.89 -13.75 -7.51
N SER A 77 15.27 -14.71 -8.36
CA SER A 77 16.46 -14.64 -9.22
C SER A 77 16.40 -13.55 -10.29
N ASP A 78 15.20 -13.12 -10.69
CA ASP A 78 15.05 -11.99 -11.61
C ASP A 78 15.33 -10.63 -10.95
N LEU A 79 15.26 -10.58 -9.62
CA LEU A 79 15.33 -9.36 -8.84
C LEU A 79 16.65 -9.21 -8.07
N PHE A 80 17.29 -10.32 -7.69
CA PHE A 80 18.50 -10.30 -6.87
C PHE A 80 19.54 -11.29 -7.36
N THR A 81 20.80 -10.89 -7.24
CA THR A 81 21.96 -11.78 -7.31
C THR A 81 22.55 -11.95 -5.93
N LEU A 82 22.84 -13.20 -5.58
CA LEU A 82 23.55 -13.57 -4.35
C LEU A 82 24.92 -14.07 -4.78
N LYS A 83 25.95 -13.25 -4.60
CA LYS A 83 27.33 -13.61 -4.96
C LYS A 83 28.27 -13.24 -3.82
N ASP A 84 29.10 -14.20 -3.41
CA ASP A 84 30.14 -14.00 -2.38
C ASP A 84 29.59 -13.43 -1.05
N GLY A 85 28.36 -13.84 -0.67
CA GLY A 85 27.69 -13.32 0.52
C GLY A 85 27.19 -11.89 0.40
N VAL A 86 27.08 -11.35 -0.82
CA VAL A 86 26.53 -10.01 -1.09
C VAL A 86 25.25 -10.15 -1.89
N VAL A 87 24.19 -9.50 -1.39
CA VAL A 87 22.91 -9.35 -2.09
C VAL A 87 22.97 -8.08 -2.93
N THR A 88 22.81 -8.20 -4.25
CA THR A 88 22.75 -7.05 -5.17
C THR A 88 21.46 -7.09 -5.98
N PRO A 89 20.68 -6.00 -6.08
CA PRO A 89 19.50 -5.95 -6.91
C PRO A 89 19.87 -6.03 -8.40
N VAL A 90 19.03 -6.69 -9.19
CA VAL A 90 19.13 -6.76 -10.65
C VAL A 90 18.22 -5.70 -11.23
N LEU A 91 18.79 -4.55 -11.60
CA LEU A 91 18.04 -3.45 -12.20
C LEU A 91 17.84 -3.70 -13.70
N LYS A 92 16.58 -3.88 -14.09
CA LYS A 92 16.15 -4.02 -15.49
C LYS A 92 15.37 -2.77 -15.88
N ALA A 93 15.67 -2.19 -17.04
CA ALA A 93 14.92 -1.03 -17.52
C ALA A 93 13.44 -1.37 -17.71
N ALA A 94 12.56 -0.46 -17.30
CA ALA A 94 11.13 -0.52 -17.56
C ALA A 94 10.82 0.36 -18.78
N ASP A 95 10.39 -0.27 -19.88
CA ASP A 95 10.03 0.42 -21.12
C ASP A 95 8.67 -0.07 -21.63
N PRO A 96 7.60 0.74 -21.56
CA PRO A 96 7.58 2.09 -20.99
C PRO A 96 7.75 2.10 -19.46
N PRO A 97 8.14 3.25 -18.86
CA PRO A 97 8.27 3.37 -17.39
C PRO A 97 6.98 3.00 -16.65
N VAL A 98 7.15 2.34 -15.51
CA VAL A 98 6.06 2.08 -14.57
C VAL A 98 5.73 3.38 -13.85
N ARG A 99 4.44 3.66 -13.62
CA ARG A 99 4.00 4.91 -12.98
C ARG A 99 3.09 4.58 -11.82
N ALA A 100 3.54 4.89 -10.61
CA ALA A 100 2.92 4.46 -9.36
C ALA A 100 2.64 5.64 -8.44
N ASN A 101 1.53 5.56 -7.73
CA ASN A 101 1.14 6.47 -6.67
C ASN A 101 1.38 5.76 -5.34
N VAL A 102 2.15 6.38 -4.46
CA VAL A 102 2.50 5.81 -3.17
C VAL A 102 2.37 6.83 -2.07
N LEU A 103 1.91 6.41 -0.90
CA LEU A 103 2.04 7.22 0.30
C LEU A 103 3.47 7.07 0.83
N TYR A 104 4.12 8.18 1.16
CA TYR A 104 5.51 8.18 1.63
C TYR A 104 5.60 8.12 3.15
N LEU A 105 6.44 7.23 3.68
CA LEU A 105 6.77 7.18 5.10
C LEU A 105 8.11 7.86 5.35
N SER A 106 8.08 9.04 5.97
CA SER A 106 9.28 9.85 6.17
C SER A 106 10.35 9.13 7.02
N PRO A 107 11.64 9.51 6.87
CA PRO A 107 12.75 8.93 7.63
C PRO A 107 12.61 9.04 9.15
N ASN A 108 11.87 10.04 9.63
CA ASN A 108 11.55 10.20 11.05
C ASN A 108 10.84 8.97 11.63
N PHE A 109 10.05 8.26 10.81
CA PHE A 109 9.34 7.04 11.20
C PHE A 109 10.01 5.78 10.66
N SER A 110 10.54 5.80 9.43
CA SER A 110 11.07 4.60 8.78
C SER A 110 12.45 4.17 9.29
N VAL A 111 13.31 5.11 9.70
CA VAL A 111 14.66 4.79 10.20
C VAL A 111 14.62 3.96 11.50
N PRO A 112 13.84 4.33 12.54
CA PRO A 112 13.70 3.50 13.74
C PRO A 112 13.22 2.07 13.44
N ILE A 113 12.28 1.93 12.50
CA ILE A 113 11.76 0.62 12.06
C ILE A 113 12.87 -0.18 11.36
N SER A 114 13.57 0.45 10.41
CA SER A 114 14.67 -0.19 9.69
C SER A 114 15.77 -0.67 10.63
N GLN A 115 16.11 0.13 11.65
CA GLN A 115 17.08 -0.25 12.67
C GLN A 115 16.62 -1.47 13.47
N ALA A 116 15.36 -1.48 13.94
CA ALA A 116 14.82 -2.63 14.67
C ALA A 116 14.84 -3.93 13.86
N VAL A 117 14.51 -3.84 12.56
CA VAL A 117 14.56 -4.96 11.62
C VAL A 117 16.01 -5.45 11.43
N ARG A 118 16.97 -4.54 11.26
CA ARG A 118 18.39 -4.87 11.14
C ARG A 118 18.92 -5.54 12.40
N ASP A 119 18.64 -4.99 13.57
CA ASP A 119 19.12 -5.53 14.85
C ASP A 119 18.70 -7.00 15.05
N ILE A 120 17.47 -7.35 14.62
CA ILE A 120 16.89 -8.69 14.83
C ILE A 120 17.31 -9.67 13.73
N PHE A 121 17.30 -9.24 12.46
CA PHE A 121 17.49 -10.17 11.33
C PHE A 121 18.92 -10.22 10.80
N LEU A 122 19.71 -9.15 10.89
CA LEU A 122 21.07 -9.13 10.34
C LEU A 122 21.98 -10.22 10.93
N PRO A 123 21.95 -10.54 12.24
CA PRO A 123 22.82 -11.60 12.80
C PRO A 123 22.64 -12.96 12.12
N TYR A 124 21.43 -13.26 11.63
CA TYR A 124 21.08 -14.55 11.04
C TYR A 124 21.12 -14.54 9.52
N PHE A 125 20.85 -13.42 8.88
CA PHE A 125 20.70 -13.35 7.42
C PHE A 125 21.74 -12.47 6.75
N ASP A 126 22.88 -12.20 7.40
CA ASP A 126 23.98 -11.50 6.77
C ASP A 126 24.34 -12.15 5.40
N GLY A 127 24.28 -11.35 4.34
CA GLY A 127 24.47 -11.81 2.96
C GLY A 127 23.32 -12.60 2.32
N ALA A 128 22.17 -12.73 3.00
CA ALA A 128 20.97 -13.44 2.55
C ALA A 128 19.67 -12.65 2.80
N ILE A 129 19.78 -11.34 3.02
CA ILE A 129 18.64 -10.43 3.23
C ILE A 129 18.83 -9.13 2.44
N TRP A 130 17.75 -8.67 1.82
CA TRP A 130 17.64 -7.32 1.28
C TRP A 130 16.87 -6.45 2.26
N PHE A 131 17.51 -5.44 2.83
CA PHE A 131 16.82 -4.42 3.63
C PHE A 131 16.29 -3.34 2.70
N GLN A 132 15.00 -3.02 2.80
CA GLN A 132 14.42 -1.92 2.07
C GLN A 132 15.12 -0.62 2.48
N ASN A 133 15.37 0.27 1.52
CA ASN A 133 15.95 1.58 1.81
C ASN A 133 14.94 2.40 2.62
N SER A 134 15.31 2.74 3.85
CA SER A 134 14.47 3.51 4.78
C SER A 134 14.03 4.85 4.22
N SER A 135 14.83 5.48 3.35
CA SER A 135 14.46 6.75 2.71
C SER A 135 13.37 6.59 1.65
N LEU A 136 12.99 5.35 1.29
CA LEU A 136 12.00 4.99 0.29
C LEU A 136 10.88 4.11 0.85
N TYR A 137 10.69 4.08 2.18
CA TYR A 137 9.56 3.36 2.76
C TYR A 137 8.26 4.01 2.28
N HIS A 138 7.35 3.18 1.80
CA HIS A 138 6.13 3.65 1.17
C HIS A 138 5.01 2.63 1.31
N PHE A 139 3.82 3.06 0.91
CA PHE A 139 2.63 2.24 0.81
C PHE A 139 2.06 2.36 -0.61
N SER A 140 1.97 1.26 -1.34
CA SER A 140 1.44 1.27 -2.70
C SER A 140 -0.05 1.64 -2.72
N MET A 141 -0.38 2.76 -3.38
CA MET A 141 -1.75 3.24 -3.47
C MET A 141 -2.40 2.89 -4.80
N PHE A 142 -1.80 3.27 -5.93
CA PHE A 142 -2.42 3.08 -7.25
C PHE A 142 -1.43 3.16 -8.40
N HIS A 143 -1.50 2.23 -9.35
CA HIS A 143 -0.63 2.22 -10.52
C HIS A 143 -1.35 2.82 -11.71
N ALA A 144 -0.77 3.89 -12.27
CA ALA A 144 -1.16 4.45 -13.58
C ALA A 144 -0.64 3.59 -14.74
N SER A 145 0.39 2.78 -14.49
CA SER A 145 0.96 1.76 -15.39
C SER A 145 1.62 0.69 -14.55
N HIS A 146 1.64 -0.57 -14.99
CA HIS A 146 2.44 -1.64 -14.35
C HIS A 146 3.08 -2.54 -15.42
N HIS A 147 4.15 -3.26 -15.09
CA HIS A 147 4.94 -4.05 -16.04
C HIS A 147 4.15 -5.15 -16.77
N ILE A 148 3.04 -5.63 -16.20
CA ILE A 148 2.15 -6.62 -16.87
C ILE A 148 1.26 -5.98 -17.94
N VAL A 149 0.76 -4.76 -17.72
CA VAL A 149 -0.10 -4.01 -18.63
C VAL A 149 0.52 -2.63 -18.75
N ALA A 150 1.42 -2.54 -19.71
CA ALA A 150 2.11 -1.31 -20.02
C ALA A 150 1.10 -0.27 -20.50
N VAL A 151 1.12 0.92 -19.87
CA VAL A 151 0.37 2.09 -20.32
C VAL A 151 1.39 3.17 -20.72
N PRO A 152 1.74 3.28 -22.02
CA PRO A 152 2.65 4.33 -22.48
C PRO A 152 2.08 5.74 -22.20
N ALA A 153 2.98 6.67 -21.88
CA ALA A 153 2.65 8.07 -21.73
C ALA A 153 3.81 8.92 -22.26
N THR A 154 3.47 9.95 -23.02
CA THR A 154 4.39 11.05 -23.38
C THR A 154 4.70 11.91 -22.15
N GLU A 155 5.76 12.72 -22.19
CA GLU A 155 6.12 13.62 -21.09
C GLU A 155 4.96 14.57 -20.71
N SER A 156 4.20 15.06 -21.69
CA SER A 156 3.03 15.92 -21.42
C SER A 156 1.87 15.15 -20.79
N GLU A 157 1.63 13.90 -21.18
CA GLU A 157 0.62 13.05 -20.52
C GLU A 157 1.02 12.73 -19.07
N VAL A 158 2.31 12.49 -18.81
CA VAL A 158 2.85 12.28 -17.46
C VAL A 158 2.65 13.55 -16.61
N GLU A 159 2.90 14.74 -17.16
CA GLU A 159 2.65 16.00 -16.46
C GLU A 159 1.16 16.20 -16.12
N VAL A 160 0.25 15.83 -17.04
CA VAL A 160 -1.20 15.84 -16.78
C VAL A 160 -1.59 14.83 -15.70
N GLU A 161 -1.03 13.61 -15.73
CA GLU A 161 -1.22 12.60 -14.68
C GLU A 161 -0.74 13.14 -13.31
N ALA A 162 0.48 13.70 -13.25
CA ALA A 162 1.05 14.27 -12.02
C ALA A 162 0.20 15.43 -11.46
N ASN A 163 -0.27 16.34 -12.32
CA ASN A 163 -1.17 17.44 -11.92
C ASN A 163 -2.52 16.93 -11.40
N SER A 164 -3.04 15.84 -12.00
CA SER A 164 -4.28 15.20 -11.54
C SER A 164 -4.10 14.57 -10.15
N VAL A 165 -2.94 13.95 -9.90
CA VAL A 165 -2.58 13.39 -8.59
C VAL A 165 -2.38 14.48 -7.55
N LYS A 166 -1.76 15.61 -7.92
CA LYS A 166 -1.64 16.79 -7.05
C LYS A 166 -3.01 17.28 -6.57
N ALA A 167 -3.97 17.43 -7.49
CA ALA A 167 -5.34 17.84 -7.15
C ALA A 167 -6.04 16.82 -6.22
N VAL A 168 -5.72 15.53 -6.35
CA VAL A 168 -6.17 14.51 -5.39
C VAL A 168 -5.52 14.73 -4.02
N ALA A 169 -4.20 14.94 -3.95
CA ALA A 169 -3.48 15.15 -2.68
C ALA A 169 -4.01 16.35 -1.87
N GLU A 170 -4.37 17.44 -2.56
CA GLU A 170 -4.90 18.68 -1.96
C GLU A 170 -6.27 18.52 -1.27
N VAL A 171 -6.96 17.39 -1.45
CA VAL A 171 -8.24 17.09 -0.78
C VAL A 171 -8.17 15.86 0.13
N LEU A 172 -6.97 15.31 0.34
CA LEU A 172 -6.71 14.18 1.23
C LEU A 172 -6.16 14.67 2.56
N CYS A 173 -6.69 14.15 3.64
CA CYS A 173 -6.17 14.44 4.97
C CYS A 173 -4.96 13.55 5.30
N PRO A 174 -3.90 14.11 5.92
CA PRO A 174 -2.80 13.33 6.48
C PRO A 174 -3.32 12.17 7.35
N LEU A 175 -2.69 11.00 7.21
CA LEU A 175 -3.09 9.79 7.90
C LEU A 175 -2.29 9.66 9.19
N ASN A 176 -2.99 9.48 10.31
CA ASN A 176 -2.38 8.92 11.51
C ASN A 176 -2.57 7.40 11.44
N ILE A 177 -1.46 6.68 11.55
CA ILE A 177 -1.44 5.23 11.42
C ILE A 177 -0.73 4.58 12.59
N VAL A 178 -1.05 3.32 12.83
CA VAL A 178 -0.43 2.49 13.84
C VAL A 178 -0.02 1.16 13.22
N LEU A 179 1.19 0.70 13.52
CA LEU A 179 1.67 -0.61 13.10
C LEU A 179 0.94 -1.68 13.93
N ASP A 180 0.01 -2.41 13.31
CA ASP A 180 -0.77 -3.46 13.99
C ASP A 180 0.09 -4.69 14.24
N ARG A 181 0.82 -5.12 13.21
CA ARG A 181 1.74 -6.26 13.29
C ARG A 181 2.76 -6.25 12.16
N VAL A 182 3.81 -7.03 12.34
CA VAL A 182 4.74 -7.44 11.28
C VAL A 182 4.49 -8.91 10.94
N VAL A 183 4.49 -9.24 9.65
CA VAL A 183 4.35 -10.61 9.16
C VAL A 183 5.52 -10.97 8.23
N LEU A 184 5.91 -12.24 8.23
CA LEU A 184 6.82 -12.79 7.23
C LEU A 184 6.02 -13.64 6.26
N THR A 185 6.06 -13.31 4.96
CA THR A 185 5.39 -14.11 3.93
C THR A 185 6.23 -15.34 3.56
N SER A 186 5.56 -16.35 2.99
CA SER A 186 6.16 -17.53 2.36
C SER A 186 7.16 -17.18 1.24
N THR A 187 7.04 -16.00 0.65
CA THR A 187 7.94 -15.43 -0.37
C THR A 187 9.07 -14.58 0.22
N GLY A 188 9.22 -14.61 1.55
CA GLY A 188 10.34 -14.03 2.28
C GLY A 188 10.19 -12.54 2.57
N VAL A 189 9.03 -11.92 2.33
CA VAL A 189 8.85 -10.48 2.59
C VAL A 189 8.46 -10.25 4.03
N LEU A 190 9.22 -9.39 4.70
CA LEU A 190 8.89 -8.88 6.01
C LEU A 190 8.04 -7.61 5.84
N LEU A 191 6.74 -7.73 6.11
CA LEU A 191 5.73 -6.70 5.87
C LEU A 191 5.27 -6.08 7.19
N GLY A 192 5.33 -4.76 7.30
CA GLY A 192 4.59 -4.03 8.31
C GLY A 192 3.14 -3.84 7.86
N CYS A 193 2.19 -4.31 8.66
CA CYS A 193 0.76 -4.21 8.44
C CYS A 193 0.17 -3.10 9.31
N TRP A 194 -0.41 -2.08 8.69
CA TRP A 194 -0.80 -0.85 9.38
C TRP A 194 -2.32 -0.69 9.44
N GLN A 195 -2.77 -0.07 10.52
CA GLN A 195 -4.14 0.43 10.68
C GLN A 195 -4.16 1.95 10.64
N VAL A 196 -5.28 2.50 10.17
CA VAL A 196 -5.52 3.94 10.13
C VAL A 196 -6.31 4.33 11.36
N THR A 197 -5.79 5.25 12.16
CA THR A 197 -6.46 5.76 13.36
C THR A 197 -7.22 7.06 13.08
N SER A 198 -6.76 7.87 12.11
CA SER A 198 -7.48 9.03 11.56
C SER A 198 -6.87 9.50 10.23
N GLY A 199 -7.51 10.44 9.55
CA GLY A 199 -7.12 10.88 8.21
C GLY A 199 -7.85 10.10 7.11
N THR A 200 -7.50 10.32 5.83
CA THR A 200 -8.24 9.67 4.74
C THR A 200 -7.84 8.21 4.54
N ASP A 201 -8.80 7.29 4.62
CA ASP A 201 -8.54 5.84 4.48
C ASP A 201 -7.97 5.47 3.08
N PRO A 202 -7.04 4.49 2.98
CA PRO A 202 -6.49 3.99 1.72
C PRO A 202 -7.53 3.61 0.68
N TYR A 203 -8.69 3.09 1.10
CA TYR A 203 -9.79 2.78 0.19
C TYR A 203 -10.27 4.03 -0.56
N THR A 204 -10.46 5.14 0.17
CA THR A 204 -10.89 6.42 -0.39
C THR A 204 -9.80 7.05 -1.26
N ILE A 205 -8.53 6.97 -0.84
CA ILE A 205 -7.38 7.44 -1.63
C ILE A 205 -7.35 6.73 -2.99
N ARG A 206 -7.43 5.40 -2.99
CA ARG A 206 -7.49 4.56 -4.20
C ARG A 206 -8.66 4.90 -5.11
N ALA A 207 -9.85 5.13 -4.54
CA ALA A 207 -11.02 5.50 -5.32
C ALA A 207 -10.83 6.86 -6.01
N LYS A 208 -10.30 7.86 -5.30
CA LYS A 208 -10.00 9.19 -5.87
C LYS A 208 -8.95 9.11 -6.97
N LEU A 209 -7.87 8.35 -6.75
CA LEU A 209 -6.82 8.14 -7.76
C LEU A 209 -7.35 7.45 -9.01
N ARG A 210 -8.19 6.41 -8.87
CA ARG A 210 -8.83 5.74 -10.01
C ARG A 210 -9.65 6.71 -10.85
N ASN A 211 -10.42 7.60 -10.22
CA ASN A 211 -11.23 8.58 -10.93
C ASN A 211 -10.37 9.65 -11.65
N ALA A 212 -9.23 10.00 -11.05
CA ALA A 212 -8.31 10.99 -11.60
C ALA A 212 -7.41 10.44 -12.73
N LEU A 213 -7.23 9.12 -12.81
CA LEU A 213 -6.31 8.45 -13.73
C LEU A 213 -7.06 7.42 -14.61
N PRO A 214 -7.91 7.86 -15.55
CA PRO A 214 -8.83 6.98 -16.28
C PRO A 214 -8.13 6.01 -17.26
N ARG A 215 -6.87 6.26 -17.63
CA ARG A 215 -6.08 5.36 -18.49
C ARG A 215 -5.36 4.24 -17.73
N ALA A 216 -5.44 4.26 -16.40
CA ALA A 216 -4.74 3.28 -15.57
C ALA A 216 -5.30 1.86 -15.79
N PRO A 217 -4.48 0.81 -15.55
CA PRO A 217 -4.96 -0.57 -15.63
C PRO A 217 -6.16 -0.82 -14.72
N GLU A 218 -7.20 -1.45 -15.26
CA GLU A 218 -8.44 -1.76 -14.53
C GLU A 218 -8.17 -2.63 -13.30
N LYS A 219 -7.32 -3.66 -13.48
CA LYS A 219 -6.91 -4.57 -12.42
C LYS A 219 -5.68 -4.05 -11.70
N GLN A 220 -5.86 -3.66 -10.45
CA GLN A 220 -4.76 -3.31 -9.55
C GLN A 220 -4.25 -4.57 -8.82
N LEU A 221 -2.97 -4.58 -8.43
CA LEU A 221 -2.27 -5.76 -7.89
C LEU A 221 -2.38 -5.92 -6.36
N TYR A 222 -3.35 -5.26 -5.72
CA TYR A 222 -3.49 -5.25 -4.26
C TYR A 222 -4.97 -5.18 -3.84
N ASN A 223 -5.26 -5.62 -2.61
CA ASN A 223 -6.59 -5.46 -2.01
C ASN A 223 -6.84 -3.96 -1.66
N PRO A 224 -8.04 -3.41 -1.94
CA PRO A 224 -8.34 -1.98 -1.73
C PRO A 224 -8.24 -1.47 -0.30
N ALA A 225 -8.37 -2.32 0.73
CA ALA A 225 -8.29 -1.93 2.13
C ALA A 225 -6.85 -1.93 2.66
N MET A 226 -5.96 -2.72 2.05
CA MET A 226 -4.60 -3.01 2.53
C MET A 226 -3.73 -1.76 2.72
N LEU A 227 -3.00 -1.66 3.82
CA LEU A 227 -1.98 -0.64 4.05
C LEU A 227 -0.72 -1.32 4.62
N HIS A 228 0.28 -1.53 3.76
CA HIS A 228 1.50 -2.21 4.16
C HIS A 228 2.76 -1.47 3.70
N THR A 229 3.86 -1.74 4.39
CA THR A 229 5.21 -1.34 3.99
C THR A 229 6.10 -2.56 3.99
N SER A 230 6.91 -2.74 2.94
CA SER A 230 7.95 -3.78 2.93
C SER A 230 9.17 -3.29 3.69
N PHE A 231 9.61 -4.02 4.71
CA PHE A 231 10.78 -3.67 5.53
C PHE A 231 12.05 -4.35 5.06
N ALA A 232 11.94 -5.63 4.72
CA ALA A 232 13.05 -6.43 4.23
C ALA A 232 12.53 -7.61 3.43
N ARG A 233 13.44 -8.29 2.74
CA ARG A 233 13.18 -9.54 2.05
C ARG A 233 14.28 -10.55 2.36
N LEU A 234 13.90 -11.69 2.93
CA LEU A 234 14.76 -12.84 3.11
C LEU A 234 14.94 -13.54 1.76
N LEU A 235 16.19 -13.85 1.41
CA LEU A 235 16.57 -14.40 0.12
C LEU A 235 17.30 -15.75 0.24
N GLY A 236 17.50 -16.23 1.45
CA GLY A 236 18.22 -17.48 1.69
C GLY A 236 18.09 -17.97 3.13
N HIS A 237 18.83 -19.05 3.40
CA HIS A 237 18.81 -19.72 4.70
C HIS A 237 19.49 -18.87 5.79
N PRO A 238 19.01 -18.94 7.05
CA PRO A 238 19.72 -18.33 8.17
C PRO A 238 21.07 -19.02 8.42
N LYS A 239 22.07 -18.24 8.80
CA LYS A 239 23.36 -18.69 9.33
C LYS A 239 23.18 -18.95 10.83
N LEU A 240 23.02 -20.22 11.19
CA LEU A 240 22.87 -20.66 12.59
C LEU A 240 24.17 -21.30 13.09
N SER A 241 24.61 -20.95 14.30
CA SER A 241 25.67 -21.69 14.99
C SER A 241 25.22 -23.11 15.36
N SER A 242 26.16 -24.01 15.68
CA SER A 242 25.83 -25.40 16.04
C SER A 242 24.87 -25.48 17.24
N GLU A 243 25.02 -24.62 18.26
CA GLU A 243 24.11 -24.56 19.41
C GLU A 243 22.71 -24.05 19.04
N GLU A 244 22.63 -23.14 18.06
CA GLU A 244 21.35 -22.62 17.56
C GLU A 244 20.66 -23.59 16.62
N GLN A 245 21.40 -24.44 15.90
CA GLN A 245 20.84 -25.50 15.08
C GLN A 245 20.14 -26.57 15.93
N ASP A 246 20.75 -26.95 17.06
CA ASP A 246 20.15 -27.91 18.00
C ASP A 246 18.89 -27.36 18.67
N LYS A 247 18.84 -26.05 18.96
CA LYS A 247 17.65 -25.37 19.51
C LYS A 247 16.57 -25.11 18.47
N ASN A 248 16.94 -24.83 17.22
CA ASN A 248 16.05 -24.46 16.12
C ASN A 248 15.90 -25.57 15.08
N SER A 249 15.78 -26.82 15.53
CA SER A 249 15.53 -27.97 14.64
C SER A 249 14.24 -27.79 13.80
N ASN A 250 13.30 -26.99 14.29
CA ASN A 250 12.12 -26.53 13.56
C ASN A 250 12.33 -25.13 12.96
N GLN A 251 12.69 -25.08 11.68
CA GLN A 251 12.91 -23.83 10.95
C GLN A 251 11.70 -22.87 10.96
N ARG A 252 10.47 -23.40 11.03
CA ARG A 252 9.25 -22.56 11.09
C ARG A 252 9.17 -21.81 12.41
N GLU A 253 9.44 -22.49 13.50
CA GLU A 253 9.43 -21.90 14.86
C GLU A 253 10.47 -20.79 14.97
N PHE A 254 11.66 -21.00 14.40
CA PHE A 254 12.70 -19.97 14.31
C PHE A 254 12.22 -18.68 13.63
N PHE A 255 11.55 -18.78 12.47
CA PHE A 255 11.01 -17.60 11.80
C PHE A 255 9.92 -16.91 12.62
N HIS A 256 9.02 -17.68 13.25
CA HIS A 256 7.99 -17.15 14.14
C HIS A 256 8.59 -16.41 15.34
N ASP A 257 9.67 -16.92 15.92
CA ASP A 257 10.36 -16.26 17.03
C ASP A 257 10.97 -14.91 16.61
N LEU A 258 11.62 -14.84 15.44
CA LEU A 258 12.14 -13.55 14.94
C LEU A 258 11.03 -12.54 14.67
N VAL A 259 9.92 -12.99 14.08
CA VAL A 259 8.75 -12.13 13.82
C VAL A 259 8.11 -11.69 15.14
N ARG A 260 8.03 -12.57 16.14
CA ARG A 260 7.52 -12.25 17.48
C ARG A 260 8.40 -11.20 18.17
N LEU A 261 9.71 -11.39 18.19
CA LEU A 261 10.66 -10.41 18.74
C LEU A 261 10.52 -9.04 18.08
N LEU A 262 10.33 -9.01 16.77
CA LEU A 262 10.13 -7.75 16.05
C LEU A 262 8.78 -7.09 16.37
N ASN A 263 7.71 -7.88 16.47
CA ASN A 263 6.40 -7.39 16.90
C ASN A 263 6.42 -6.85 18.32
N ASP A 264 7.10 -7.52 19.26
CA ASP A 264 7.25 -7.05 20.64
C ASP A 264 7.93 -5.66 20.71
N ARG A 265 8.80 -5.35 19.73
CA ARG A 265 9.50 -4.06 19.64
C ARG A 265 8.72 -2.98 18.87
N LEU A 266 7.95 -3.36 17.85
CA LEU A 266 7.37 -2.39 16.90
C LEU A 266 5.84 -2.28 16.93
N ARG A 267 5.11 -3.25 17.50
CA ARG A 267 3.65 -3.20 17.55
C ARG A 267 3.19 -1.95 18.31
N GLY A 268 2.21 -1.25 17.75
CA GLY A 268 1.73 0.00 18.31
C GLY A 268 2.55 1.23 17.92
N PHE A 269 3.61 1.07 17.11
CA PHE A 269 4.37 2.20 16.59
C PHE A 269 3.46 3.12 15.77
N GLN A 270 3.42 4.40 16.15
CA GLN A 270 2.58 5.40 15.51
C GLN A 270 3.38 6.21 14.49
N ALA A 271 2.74 6.53 13.36
CA ALA A 271 3.32 7.38 12.35
C ALA A 271 2.28 8.33 11.75
N VAL A 272 2.78 9.44 11.20
CA VAL A 272 1.97 10.37 10.41
C VAL A 272 2.46 10.29 8.97
N VAL A 273 1.52 10.09 8.05
CA VAL A 273 1.79 10.09 6.62
C VAL A 273 1.11 11.30 6.00
N SER A 274 1.93 12.21 5.47
CA SER A 274 1.52 13.55 5.02
C SER A 274 1.83 13.81 3.55
N GLU A 275 2.32 12.82 2.81
CA GLU A 275 2.74 12.99 1.43
C GLU A 275 2.22 11.84 0.55
N LEU A 276 1.74 12.21 -0.63
CA LEU A 276 1.43 11.32 -1.75
C LEU A 276 2.42 11.61 -2.87
N TRP A 277 3.16 10.59 -3.28
CA TRP A 277 4.12 10.68 -4.36
C TRP A 277 3.56 10.03 -5.62
N TYR A 278 3.76 10.70 -6.75
CA TYR A 278 3.62 10.12 -8.07
C TYR A 278 5.02 9.83 -8.62
N VAL A 279 5.31 8.56 -8.86
CA VAL A 279 6.65 8.06 -9.15
C VAL A 279 6.68 7.45 -10.55
N GLU A 280 7.63 7.89 -11.35
CA GLU A 280 8.01 7.28 -12.62
C GLU A 280 9.19 6.34 -12.34
N GLU A 281 8.99 5.03 -12.41
CA GLU A 281 10.02 4.01 -12.23
C GLU A 281 10.61 3.62 -13.59
N PHE A 282 11.86 4.01 -13.83
CA PHE A 282 12.60 3.70 -15.07
C PHE A 282 13.29 2.34 -15.03
N ASP A 283 13.41 1.75 -13.85
CA ASP A 283 13.78 0.36 -13.65
C ASP A 283 12.61 -0.39 -13.01
N VAL A 284 12.43 -1.67 -13.37
CA VAL A 284 11.38 -2.53 -12.82
C VAL A 284 11.53 -2.61 -11.30
N LEU A 285 10.48 -2.22 -10.58
CA LEU A 285 10.45 -2.15 -9.11
C LEU A 285 11.51 -1.21 -8.51
N ALA A 286 11.82 -0.09 -9.17
CA ALA A 286 12.80 0.89 -8.71
C ALA A 286 12.60 1.32 -7.24
N LEU A 287 11.35 1.52 -6.79
CA LEU A 287 11.04 1.86 -5.39
C LEU A 287 11.47 0.76 -4.41
N ALA A 288 11.42 -0.52 -4.81
CA ALA A 288 11.80 -1.64 -3.96
C ALA A 288 13.29 -2.01 -4.08
N LEU A 289 13.93 -1.68 -5.20
CA LEU A 289 15.28 -2.14 -5.55
C LEU A 289 16.34 -1.04 -5.59
N ASN A 290 15.99 0.20 -5.20
CA ASN A 290 16.84 1.38 -5.36
C ASN A 290 17.21 1.63 -6.83
N GLY A 291 16.25 1.44 -7.73
CA GLY A 291 16.40 1.71 -9.16
C GLY A 291 16.28 3.19 -9.50
N ARG A 292 16.44 3.50 -10.79
CA ARG A 292 16.24 4.84 -11.34
C ARG A 292 14.76 5.19 -11.35
N MET A 293 14.45 6.37 -10.82
CA MET A 293 13.09 6.90 -10.80
C MET A 293 13.08 8.42 -10.81
N LYS A 294 11.92 9.00 -11.10
CA LYS A 294 11.61 10.41 -10.91
C LYS A 294 10.36 10.53 -10.04
N THR A 295 10.44 11.38 -9.03
CA THR A 295 9.37 11.55 -8.04
C THR A 295 8.76 12.93 -8.17
N HIS A 296 7.43 12.97 -8.12
CA HIS A 296 6.63 14.18 -7.95
C HIS A 296 5.96 14.10 -6.58
N GLU A 297 6.35 15.01 -5.68
CA GLU A 297 5.99 14.95 -4.27
C GLU A 297 4.86 15.93 -3.97
N PHE A 298 3.75 15.43 -3.41
CA PHE A 298 2.59 16.26 -3.08
C PHE A 298 2.21 16.10 -1.61
N HIS A 299 2.09 17.23 -0.92
CA HIS A 299 1.62 17.26 0.46
C HIS A 299 0.11 17.02 0.51
N LEU A 300 -0.32 16.21 1.47
CA LEU A 300 -1.72 15.97 1.75
C LEU A 300 -2.34 17.21 2.41
N GLY A 301 -3.41 17.71 1.82
CA GLY A 301 -4.17 18.85 2.33
C GLY A 301 -5.61 18.46 2.63
N CYS A 302 -6.09 18.68 3.85
CA CYS A 302 -7.52 18.74 4.06
C CYS A 302 -8.01 20.08 3.49
N SER A 303 -8.41 20.13 2.22
CA SER A 303 -9.24 21.26 1.77
C SER A 303 -10.45 21.34 2.69
N GLY A 304 -10.62 22.49 3.37
CA GLY A 304 -11.56 22.67 4.47
C GLY A 304 -12.94 22.06 4.18
N SER A 305 -13.39 21.22 5.10
CA SER A 305 -14.74 20.64 5.17
C SER A 305 -15.85 21.68 4.99
#